data_AF-A0A9X8DYC3-F1
#
_entry.id   AF-A0A9X8DYC3-F1
#
_cell.length_a   1.000
_cell.length_b   1.000
_cell.length_c   1.000
_cell.angle_alpha   90.00
_cell.angle_beta   90.00
_cell.angle_gamma   90.00
#
_symmetry.space_group_name_H-M   'P 1'
#
loop_
_entity.id
_entity.type
_entity.pdbx_description
1 polymer ?
#
loop_
_entity_poly.entity_id
_entity_poly.type
_entity_poly.pdbx_seq_one_letter_code
_entity_poly.pdbx_strand_id
1 'polypeptide(L)' 'LSEETKVTIFMNGLNDSAAHTQLFRTYPSTFEDAVRTALAEAFSVLQSRPTTKTRARMTWRSLL' A
#
# COMPACT_ATOMS: atom_id res chain seq x y z
N LEU A 1 16.95 -2.18 -20.70
CA LEU A 1 16.51 -3.17 -19.68
C LEU A 1 15.34 -3.94 -20.24
N SER A 2 15.32 -5.27 -20.12
CA SER A 2 14.13 -6.06 -20.44
C SER A 2 13.00 -5.71 -19.46
N GLU A 3 11.76 -6.01 -19.83
CA GLU A 3 10.61 -5.82 -18.94
C GLU A 3 10.81 -6.57 -17.62
N GLU A 4 11.25 -7.82 -17.67
CA GLU A 4 11.56 -8.60 -16.46
C GLU A 4 12.59 -7.92 -15.56
N THR A 5 13.67 -7.36 -16.12
CA THR A 5 14.67 -6.66 -15.30
C THR A 5 14.09 -5.38 -14.70
N LYS A 6 13.29 -4.61 -15.44
CA LYS A 6 12.62 -3.41 -14.92
C LYS A 6 11.68 -3.76 -13.77
N VAL A 7 10.82 -4.77 -13.95
CA VAL A 7 9.87 -5.27 -12.94
C VAL A 7 10.62 -5.73 -11.70
N THR A 8 11.70 -6.51 -11.86
CA THR A 8 12.50 -7.01 -10.75
C THR A 8 13.14 -5.88 -9.94
N ILE A 9 13.78 -4.92 -10.60
CA ILE A 9 14.38 -3.76 -9.93
C ILE A 9 13.32 -2.96 -9.18
N PHE A 10 12.17 -2.74 -9.81
CA PHE A 10 11.05 -2.03 -9.21
C PHE A 10 10.51 -2.73 -7.98
N MET A 11 10.22 -4.03 -8.07
CA MET A 11 9.77 -4.85 -6.95
C MET A 11 10.77 -4.83 -5.80
N ASN A 12 12.08 -4.98 -6.09
CA ASN A 12 13.11 -4.93 -5.07
C ASN A 12 13.19 -3.56 -4.36
N GLY A 13 12.82 -2.47 -5.06
CA GLY A 13 12.73 -1.13 -4.48
C GLY A 13 11.53 -0.90 -3.55
N LEU A 14 10.53 -1.79 -3.56
CA LEU A 14 9.30 -1.65 -2.77
C LEU A 14 9.40 -2.24 -1.35
N ASN A 15 10.48 -2.95 -1.02
CA ASN A 15 10.73 -3.60 0.28
C ASN A 15 9.50 -4.39 0.80
N ASP A 16 9.27 -4.49 2.11
CA ASP A 16 8.13 -5.22 2.70
C ASP A 16 6.78 -4.48 2.62
N SER A 17 6.55 -3.70 1.57
CA SER A 17 5.29 -2.97 1.39
C SER A 17 4.14 -3.89 0.95
N ALA A 18 2.89 -3.43 1.19
CA ALA A 18 1.70 -4.09 0.66
C ALA A 18 1.75 -4.25 -0.86
N ALA A 19 2.27 -3.22 -1.56
CA ALA A 19 2.50 -3.25 -3.00
C ALA A 19 3.47 -4.37 -3.42
N HIS A 20 4.59 -4.55 -2.71
CA HIS A 20 5.53 -5.63 -2.99
C HIS A 20 4.88 -7.02 -2.83
N THR A 21 4.13 -7.21 -1.74
CA THR A 21 3.38 -8.46 -1.51
C THR A 21 2.38 -8.74 -2.62
N GLN A 22 1.68 -7.71 -3.10
CA GLN A 22 0.71 -7.86 -4.17
C GLN A 22 1.37 -8.19 -5.51
N LEU A 23 2.48 -7.54 -5.85
CA LEU A 23 3.24 -7.82 -7.07
C LEU A 23 3.85 -9.22 -7.08
N PHE A 24 4.27 -9.74 -5.92
CA PHE A 24 4.73 -11.12 -5.82
C PHE A 24 3.63 -12.15 -6.13
N ARG A 25 2.36 -11.80 -5.87
CA ARG A 25 1.20 -12.65 -6.16
C ARG A 25 0.79 -12.61 -7.63
N THR A 26 0.78 -11.42 -8.23
CA THR A 26 0.30 -11.23 -9.60
C THR A 26 1.38 -11.45 -10.66
N TYR A 27 2.65 -11.28 -10.30
CA TYR A 27 3.82 -11.47 -11.14
C TYR A 27 3.65 -10.82 -12.54
N PRO A 28 3.58 -9.48 -12.60
CA PRO A 28 3.26 -8.78 -13.84
C PRO A 28 4.36 -8.98 -14.90
N SER A 29 3.93 -9.18 -16.15
CA SER A 29 4.82 -9.34 -17.30
C SER A 29 5.38 -8.02 -17.83
N THR A 30 4.83 -6.89 -17.38
CA THR A 30 5.24 -5.55 -17.80
C THR A 30 5.49 -4.64 -16.62
N PHE A 31 6.44 -3.71 -16.79
CA PHE A 31 6.75 -2.67 -15.82
C PHE A 31 5.56 -1.74 -15.57
N GLU A 32 4.79 -1.43 -16.60
CA GLU A 32 3.62 -0.55 -16.48
C GLU A 32 2.54 -1.17 -15.57
N ASP A 33 2.27 -2.47 -15.72
CA ASP A 33 1.34 -3.17 -14.85
C ASP A 33 1.84 -3.22 -13.40
N ALA A 34 3.15 -3.42 -13.21
CA ALA A 34 3.75 -3.36 -11.88
C ALA A 34 3.53 -1.99 -11.21
N VAL A 35 3.73 -0.90 -11.94
CA VAL A 35 3.50 0.47 -11.45
C VAL A 35 2.02 0.70 -11.14
N ARG A 36 1.11 0.30 -12.03
CA ARG A 36 -0.34 0.44 -11.83
C ARG A 36 -0.80 -0.28 -10.56
N THR A 37 -0.36 -1.52 -10.34
CA THR A 37 -0.68 -2.29 -9.12
C THR A 37 -0.11 -1.62 -7.87
N ALA A 38 1.17 -1.21 -7.89
CA ALA A 38 1.77 -0.56 -6.73
C ALA A 38 1.05 0.75 -6.34
N LEU A 39 0.64 1.53 -7.34
CA LEU A 39 -0.12 2.76 -7.12
C LEU A 39 -1.51 2.47 -6.52
N ALA A 40 -2.22 1.48 -7.06
CA ALA A 40 -3.53 1.08 -6.55
C ALA A 40 -3.46 0.61 -5.08
N GLU A 41 -2.45 -0.19 -4.73
CA GLU A 41 -2.21 -0.64 -3.36
C GLU A 41 -1.87 0.52 -2.42
N ALA A 42 -1.02 1.47 -2.87
CA ALA A 42 -0.70 2.65 -2.09
C ALA A 42 -1.96 3.49 -1.77
N PHE A 43 -2.86 3.67 -2.74
CA PHE A 43 -4.14 4.36 -2.52
C PHE A 43 -5.08 3.60 -1.60
N SER A 44 -5.17 2.27 -1.74
CA SER A 44 -5.97 1.41 -0.85
C SER A 44 -5.52 1.53 0.61
N VAL A 45 -4.21 1.54 0.86
CA VAL A 45 -3.64 1.78 2.19
C VAL A 45 -4.02 3.16 2.72
N LEU A 46 -3.96 4.20 1.88
CA LEU A 46 -4.34 5.55 2.31
C LEU A 46 -5.83 5.67 2.65
N GLN A 47 -6.71 5.00 1.90
CA GLN A 47 -8.16 5.02 2.14
C GLN A 47 -8.58 4.17 3.34
N SER A 48 -7.87 3.07 3.61
CA SER A 48 -8.16 2.18 4.74
C SER A 48 -7.68 2.70 6.08
N ARG A 49 -6.84 3.76 6.11
CA ARG A 49 -6.45 4.43 7.36
C ARG A 49 -7.67 5.15 7.93
N PRO A 50 -8.26 4.69 9.05
CA PRO A 50 -9.28 5.49 9.71
C PRO A 50 -8.62 6.80 10.12
N THR A 51 -9.22 7.92 9.75
CA THR A 51 -8.83 9.20 10.34
C THR A 51 -9.07 9.05 11.83
N THR A 52 -8.00 8.96 12.60
CA THR A 52 -8.07 9.14 14.05
C THR A 52 -8.37 10.60 14.29
N LYS A 53 -9.64 11.00 14.07
CA LYS A 53 -10.23 12.07 14.85
C LYS A 53 -10.13 11.56 16.27
N THR A 54 -9.16 12.08 17.02
CA THR A 54 -8.99 11.84 18.45
C THR A 54 -10.37 11.85 19.08
N ARG A 55 -10.92 10.66 19.33
CA ARG A 55 -12.14 10.52 20.10
C ARG A 55 -11.67 10.83 21.50
N ALA A 56 -11.80 12.11 21.87
CA ALA A 56 -11.60 12.57 23.23
C ALA A 56 -12.25 11.51 24.13
N ARG A 57 -11.48 10.94 25.03
CA ARG A 57 -11.97 9.99 26.03
C ARG A 57 -13.08 10.70 26.79
N MET A 58 -14.32 10.47 26.38
CA MET A 58 -15.48 10.91 27.13
C MET A 58 -15.57 9.97 28.32
N THR A 59 -14.85 10.34 29.38
CA THR A 59 -14.90 9.65 30.65
C THR A 59 -16.23 9.97 31.30
N TRP A 60 -16.90 8.95 31.86
CA TRP A 60 -18.19 9.03 32.57
C TRP A 60 -18.26 10.07 33.72
N ARG A 61 -17.13 10.69 34.08
CA ARG A 61 -16.99 11.73 35.10
C ARG A 61 -17.46 13.14 34.66
N SER A 62 -17.95 13.31 33.44
CA SER A 62 -18.40 14.62 32.91
C SER A 62 -19.92 14.72 32.72
N LEU A 63 -20.69 13.72 33.17
CA LEU A 63 -22.15 13.67 33.08
C LEU A 63 -22.84 13.67 34.47
N LEU A 64 -22.08 13.92 35.53
CA LEU A 64 -22.51 14.09 36.91
C LEU A 64 -21.92 15.40 37.43
#